data_AF-A0A1M4TQC4-F1
#
_entry.id   AF-A0A1M4TQC4-F1
#
_cell.length_a   1.000
_cell.length_b   1.000
_cell.length_c   1.000
_cell.angle_alpha   90.00
_cell.angle_beta   90.00
_cell.angle_gamma   90.00
#
_symmetry.space_group_name_H-M   'P 1'
#
loop_
_entity.id
_entity.type
_entity.pdbx_description
1 polymer ?
#
loop_
_entity_poly.entity_id
_entity_poly.type
_entity_poly.pdbx_seq_one_letter_code
_entity_poly.pdbx_strand_id
1 'polypeptide(L)' 'MNSSSTQLPLAVLLNKAEEEIGVAVMNTGKKYSLSATFLDTALTSVGAKIKDMKVAELSEQLSAILKDKEDDTQEIKT' A
#
# COMPACT_ATOMS: atom_id res chain seq x y z
N MET A 1 -19.31 2.05 -25.05
CA MET A 1 -19.18 2.61 -23.69
C MET A 1 -17.95 1.98 -23.07
N ASN A 2 -16.81 2.67 -23.11
CA ASN A 2 -15.60 2.21 -22.41
C ASN A 2 -15.80 2.49 -20.93
N SER A 3 -16.08 1.44 -20.15
CA SER A 3 -15.98 1.50 -18.70
C SER A 3 -14.50 1.61 -18.35
N SER A 4 -13.95 2.81 -18.36
CA SER A 4 -12.67 3.10 -17.74
C SER A 4 -12.84 2.80 -16.24
N SER A 5 -12.55 1.57 -15.85
CA SER A 5 -12.33 1.21 -14.44
C SER A 5 -11.20 2.11 -13.97
N THR A 6 -11.53 3.19 -13.29
CA THR A 6 -10.56 4.01 -12.58
C THR A 6 -10.07 3.20 -11.40
N GLN A 7 -9.14 2.28 -11.70
CA GLN A 7 -8.45 1.51 -10.70
C GLN A 7 -7.71 2.50 -9.80
N LEU A 8 -8.09 2.54 -8.52
CA LEU A 8 -7.43 3.40 -7.55
C LEU A 8 -5.95 3.03 -7.47
N PRO A 9 -5.06 4.00 -7.23
CA PRO A 9 -3.64 3.71 -6.99
C PRO A 9 -3.49 2.66 -5.89
N LEU A 10 -2.54 1.74 -6.04
CA LEU A 10 -2.37 0.64 -5.10
C LEU A 10 -2.08 1.17 -3.69
N ALA A 11 -1.33 2.26 -3.55
CA ALA A 11 -1.14 2.95 -2.27
C ALA A 11 -2.47 3.38 -1.59
N VAL A 12 -3.46 3.83 -2.38
CA VAL A 12 -4.79 4.22 -1.88
C VAL A 12 -5.57 2.97 -1.45
N LEU A 13 -5.50 1.88 -2.23
CA LEU A 13 -6.13 0.61 -1.89
C LEU A 13 -5.54 0.01 -0.60
N LEU A 14 -4.21 0.08 -0.45
CA LEU A 14 -3.50 -0.40 0.74
C LEU A 14 -3.88 0.40 2.00
N ASN A 15 -4.03 1.72 1.90
CA ASN A 15 -4.49 2.54 3.01
C ASN A 15 -5.92 2.18 3.45
N LYS A 16 -6.83 1.97 2.49
CA LYS A 16 -8.20 1.54 2.80
C LYS A 16 -8.24 0.16 3.46
N ALA A 17 -7.47 -0.79 2.94
CA ALA A 17 -7.37 -2.13 3.52
C ALA A 17 -6.80 -2.08 4.95
N GLU A 18 -5.79 -1.25 5.19
CA GLU A 18 -5.20 -1.03 6.53
C GLU A 18 -6.26 -0.54 7.53
N GLU A 19 -7.06 0.45 7.13
CA GLU A 19 -8.13 1.02 7.96
C GLU A 19 -9.23 -0.01 8.26
N GLU A 20 -9.72 -0.72 7.24
CA GLU A 20 -10.76 -1.74 7.40
C GLU A 20 -10.31 -2.89 8.32
N ILE A 21 -9.07 -3.34 8.18
CA ILE A 21 -8.48 -4.36 9.06
C ILE A 21 -8.36 -3.83 10.49
N GLY A 22 -7.89 -2.59 10.67
CA GLY A 22 -7.80 -1.95 11.98
C GLY A 22 -9.15 -1.90 12.69
N VAL A 23 -10.20 -1.46 11.98
CA VAL A 23 -11.58 -1.42 12.52
C VAL A 23 -12.08 -2.82 12.89
N ALA A 24 -11.88 -3.82 12.01
CA ALA A 24 -12.31 -5.18 12.26
C ALA A 24 -11.62 -5.80 13.50
N VAL A 25 -10.31 -5.58 13.65
CA VAL A 25 -9.53 -6.06 14.79
C VAL A 25 -9.94 -5.35 16.08
N MET A 26 -10.12 -4.02 16.07
CA MET A 26 -10.60 -3.30 17.25
C MET A 26 -12.00 -3.74 17.68
N ASN A 27 -12.91 -3.97 16.74
CA ASN A 27 -14.26 -4.45 17.05
C ASN A 27 -14.23 -5.87 17.64
N THR A 28 -13.38 -6.73 17.11
CA THR A 28 -13.15 -8.08 17.66
C THR A 28 -12.55 -7.99 19.07
N GLY A 29 -11.57 -7.12 19.27
CA GLY A 29 -10.96 -6.86 20.56
C GLY A 29 -11.96 -6.41 21.62
N LYS A 30 -12.85 -5.47 21.27
CA LYS A 30 -13.95 -5.04 22.14
C LYS A 30 -14.93 -6.18 22.43
N LYS A 31 -15.30 -6.98 21.43
CA LYS A 31 -16.26 -8.09 21.58
C LYS A 31 -15.77 -9.17 22.55
N TYR A 32 -14.47 -9.44 22.56
CA TYR A 32 -13.87 -10.50 23.38
C TYR A 32 -13.01 -9.97 24.53
N SER A 33 -13.08 -8.67 24.84
CA SER A 33 -12.29 -8.02 25.88
C SER A 33 -10.79 -8.31 25.80
N LEU A 34 -10.25 -8.35 24.58
CA LEU A 34 -8.83 -8.59 24.33
C LEU A 34 -8.02 -7.35 24.71
N SER A 35 -6.80 -7.58 25.23
CA SER A 35 -5.90 -6.47 25.56
C SER A 35 -5.38 -5.79 24.30
N ALA A 36 -5.10 -4.49 24.40
CA ALA A 36 -4.50 -3.73 23.30
C ALA A 36 -3.21 -4.40 22.80
N THR A 37 -2.36 -4.87 23.71
CA THR A 37 -1.11 -5.58 23.37
C THR A 37 -1.34 -6.82 22.50
N PHE A 38 -2.42 -7.56 22.75
CA PHE A 38 -2.76 -8.73 21.94
C PHE A 38 -3.19 -8.33 20.52
N LEU A 39 -3.97 -7.25 20.40
CA LEU A 39 -4.40 -6.70 19.11
C LEU A 39 -3.21 -6.12 18.33
N ASP A 40 -2.30 -5.40 19.00
CA ASP A 40 -1.08 -4.86 18.40
C ASP A 40 -0.19 -5.97 17.86
N THR A 41 -0.06 -7.07 18.61
CA THR A 41 0.69 -8.26 18.16
C THR A 41 0.05 -8.86 16.91
N ALA A 42 -1.28 -9.00 16.88
CA ALA A 42 -1.99 -9.52 15.72
C ALA A 42 -1.87 -8.62 14.48
N LEU A 43 -1.82 -7.30 14.66
CA LEU A 43 -1.70 -6.32 13.59
C LEU A 43 -0.26 -6.12 13.09
N THR A 44 0.75 -6.44 13.92
CA THR A 44 2.17 -6.22 13.59
C THR A 44 2.57 -6.84 12.25
N SER A 45 2.21 -8.11 12.01
CA SER A 45 2.56 -8.78 10.75
C SER A 45 1.81 -8.21 9.54
N VAL A 46 0.60 -7.71 9.74
CA VAL A 46 -0.20 -7.08 8.68
C VAL A 46 0.40 -5.73 8.31
N GLY A 47 0.70 -4.89 9.29
CA GLY A 47 1.37 -3.60 9.08
C GLY A 47 2.71 -3.74 8.38
N ALA A 48 3.51 -4.74 8.75
CA ALA A 48 4.77 -5.05 8.07
C ALA A 48 4.56 -5.37 6.58
N LYS A 49 3.62 -6.27 6.24
CA LYS A 49 3.32 -6.62 4.85
C LYS A 49 2.80 -5.44 4.04
N ILE A 50 1.93 -4.60 4.61
CA ILE A 50 1.42 -3.40 3.94
C ILE A 50 2.57 -2.43 3.65
N LYS A 51 3.51 -2.26 4.60
CA LYS A 51 4.70 -1.44 4.39
C LYS A 51 5.58 -1.98 3.26
N ASP A 52 5.82 -3.28 3.21
CA ASP A 52 6.61 -3.91 2.15
C ASP A 52 5.97 -3.69 0.76
N MET A 53 4.64 -3.83 0.66
CA MET A 53 3.90 -3.57 -0.57
C MET A 53 4.01 -2.10 -1.01
N LYS A 54 3.88 -1.15 -0.07
CA LYS A 54 4.05 0.29 -0.35
C LYS A 54 5.48 0.59 -0.83
N VAL A 55 6.49 -0.01 -0.22
CA VAL A 55 7.90 0.16 -0.62
C VAL A 55 8.14 -0.42 -2.02
N ALA A 56 7.60 -1.59 -2.33
CA ALA A 56 7.73 -2.20 -3.65
C ALA A 56 7.12 -1.32 -4.74
N GLU A 57 5.90 -0.81 -4.52
CA GLU A 57 5.21 0.09 -5.45
C GLU A 57 5.99 1.40 -5.66
N LEU A 58 6.47 2.04 -4.58
CA LEU A 58 7.28 3.25 -4.69
C LEU A 58 8.61 2.99 -5.42
N SER A 59 9.23 1.84 -5.20
CA SER A 59 10.48 1.46 -5.88
C SER A 59 10.26 1.24 -7.37
N GLU A 60 9.13 0.64 -7.76
CA GLU A 60 8.74 0.45 -9.14
C GLU A 60 8.45 1.79 -9.84
N GLN A 61 7.68 2.67 -9.19
CA GLN A 61 7.41 4.02 -9.70
C GLN A 61 8.71 4.84 -9.86
N LEU A 62 9.61 4.78 -8.88
CA LEU A 62 10.89 5.47 -8.97
C LEU A 62 11.77 4.93 -10.12
N SER A 63 11.79 3.61 -10.30
CA SER A 63 12.53 2.97 -11.40
C SER A 63 11.99 3.37 -12.77
N ALA A 64 10.67 3.47 -12.92
CA ALA A 64 10.04 3.96 -14.15
C ALA A 64 10.43 5.42 -14.43
N ILE A 65 10.37 6.31 -13.44
CA ILE A 65 10.75 7.72 -13.58
C ILE A 65 12.23 7.87 -13.97
N LEU A 66 13.11 7.06 -13.39
CA LEU A 66 14.54 7.09 -13.70
C LEU A 66 14.79 6.64 -15.15
N LYS A 67 14.10 5.58 -15.59
CA LYS A 67 14.21 5.09 -16.96
C LYS A 67 13.72 6.11 -17.98
N ASP A 68 12.56 6.73 -17.75
CA ASP A 68 12.01 7.76 -18.64
C ASP A 68 12.99 8.94 -18.80
N LYS A 69 13.67 9.34 -17.71
CA LYS A 69 14.69 10.40 -17.74
C LYS A 69 15.97 9.99 -18.49
N GLU A 70 16.36 8.72 -18.44
CA GLU A 70 17.50 8.23 -19.21
C GLU A 70 17.20 8.23 -20.71
N ASP A 71 15.99 7.80 -21.10
CA ASP A 71 15.55 7.79 -22.50
C ASP A 71 15.46 9.23 -23.07
N ASP A 72 14.88 10.19 -22.32
CA ASP A 72 14.85 11.61 -22.70
C ASP A 72 16.26 12.21 -22.89
N THR A 73 17.23 11.76 -22.10
CA THR A 73 18.61 12.29 -22.17
C THR A 73 19.39 11.72 -23.37
N GLN A 74 18.99 10.55 -23.89
CA GLN A 74 19.60 9.94 -25.08
C GLN A 74 19.04 10.53 -26.38
N GLU A 75 17.74 10.85 -26.44
CA GLU A 75 17.15 11.50 -27.63
C GLU A 75 17.77 12.88 -27.92
N ILE A 76 18.13 13.66 -26.91
CA ILE A 76 18.73 15.00 -27.08
C ILE A 76 20.16 14.96 -27.65
N LYS A 77 20.84 13.81 -27.57
CA LYS A 77 22.24 13.64 -28.04
C LYS A 77 22.37 13.08 -29.45
N THR A 78 21.26 12.85 -30.16
CA THR A 78 21.22 12.30 -31.53
C THR A 78 20.72 13.34 -32.52
#